data_AF-A0A835Q0E7-F1
#
_entry.id   AF-A0A835Q0E7-F1
#
_cell.length_a   1.000
_cell.length_b   1.000
_cell.length_c   1.000
_cell.angle_alpha   90.00
_cell.angle_beta   90.00
_cell.angle_gamma   90.00
#
_symmetry.space_group_name_H-M   'P 1'
#
loop_
_entity.id
_entity.type
_entity.pdbx_description
1 polymer ?
#
loop_
_entity_poly.entity_id
_entity_poly.type
_entity_poly.pdbx_seq_one_letter_code
_entity_poly.pdbx_strand_id
1 'polypeptide(L)'
;MESCNRKAVEDGVDILSLSIGPSAVPLGPAAFLNILDVELLLATKAGVVVVQAVGNGGPGSSSVLSFSPWVLSVAASTTDRKYNNSLVLDSGDSLAGSGLSPPTEGDGFYPITAAEDISASNGSFPPLKNCLNPDSFIPPMAEGKLVICSYTSDSFLTLTNVATIANAVKAAGRHRFHTSLGPRRRIPAS
;
A
#
# COMPACT_ATOMS: atom_id res chain seq x y z
N MET A 1 18.87 15.11 -3.65
CA MET A 1 18.89 14.01 -4.64
C MET A 1 20.03 14.20 -5.62
N GLU A 2 20.19 15.43 -6.14
CA GLU A 2 21.26 15.88 -7.05
C GLU A 2 22.69 15.42 -6.74
N SER A 3 23.10 15.53 -5.47
CA SER A 3 24.45 15.09 -5.07
C SER A 3 24.66 13.58 -5.22
N CYS A 4 23.60 12.76 -5.08
CA CYS A 4 23.71 11.31 -5.09
C CYS A 4 23.93 10.77 -6.51
N ASN A 5 23.14 11.25 -7.49
CA ASN A 5 23.24 10.79 -8.88
C ASN A 5 24.62 11.09 -9.47
N ARG A 6 25.09 12.33 -9.27
CA ARG A 6 26.42 12.73 -9.74
C ARG A 6 27.51 11.90 -9.08
N LYS A 7 27.43 11.68 -7.77
CA LYS A 7 28.43 10.90 -7.05
C LYS A 7 28.46 9.44 -7.52
N ALA A 8 27.30 8.83 -7.77
CA ALA A 8 27.21 7.48 -8.32
C ALA A 8 27.89 7.37 -9.70
N VAL A 9 27.70 8.37 -10.57
CA VAL A 9 28.38 8.41 -11.87
C VAL A 9 29.90 8.58 -11.70
N GLU A 10 30.35 9.45 -10.80
CA GLU A 10 31.78 9.62 -10.47
C GLU A 10 32.40 8.35 -9.90
N ASP A 11 31.63 7.58 -9.14
CA ASP A 11 32.04 6.29 -8.57
C ASP A 11 32.04 5.16 -9.62
N GLY A 12 31.63 5.45 -10.86
CA GLY A 12 31.76 4.54 -12.01
C GLY A 12 30.71 3.42 -12.05
N VAL A 13 29.48 3.67 -11.59
CA VAL A 13 28.39 2.67 -11.68
C VAL A 13 27.95 2.44 -13.13
N ASP A 14 27.60 1.20 -13.47
CA ASP A 14 27.05 0.86 -14.79
C ASP A 14 25.53 1.11 -14.88
N ILE A 15 24.81 0.94 -13.76
CA ILE A 15 23.35 1.06 -13.68
C ILE A 15 22.95 1.91 -12.48
N LEU A 16 22.06 2.86 -12.70
CA LEU A 16 21.40 3.65 -11.66
C LEU A 16 19.94 3.21 -11.51
N SER A 17 19.60 2.60 -10.37
CA SER A 17 18.26 2.09 -10.08
C SER A 17 17.52 2.99 -9.08
N LEU A 18 16.45 3.64 -9.54
CA LEU A 18 15.70 4.65 -8.81
C LEU A 18 14.27 4.19 -8.54
N SER A 19 14.02 3.73 -7.31
CA SER A 19 12.65 3.52 -6.80
C SER A 19 12.06 4.79 -6.19
N ILE A 20 12.31 5.92 -6.84
CA ILE A 20 11.87 7.26 -6.43
C ILE A 20 11.64 8.11 -7.68
N GLY A 21 10.72 9.06 -7.59
CA GLY A 21 10.40 9.98 -8.67
C GLY A 21 9.77 11.27 -8.14
N PRO A 22 9.44 12.20 -9.05
CA PRO A 22 8.76 13.43 -8.67
C PRO A 22 7.36 13.12 -8.13
N SER A 23 6.84 13.96 -7.23
CA SER A 23 5.48 13.80 -6.69
C SER A 23 4.38 14.18 -7.69
N ALA A 24 4.72 14.96 -8.72
CA ALA A 24 3.83 15.39 -9.78
C ALA A 24 4.65 15.77 -11.04
N VAL A 25 4.02 15.67 -12.21
CA VAL A 25 4.61 16.11 -13.48
C VAL A 25 4.23 17.57 -13.75
N PRO A 26 5.18 18.48 -14.00
CA PRO A 26 4.86 19.85 -14.39
C PRO A 26 4.03 19.89 -15.68
N LEU A 27 3.07 20.82 -15.74
CA LEU A 27 2.25 21.00 -16.94
C LEU A 27 3.06 21.69 -18.06
N GLY A 28 2.82 21.27 -19.30
CA GLY A 28 3.36 21.92 -20.50
C GLY A 28 4.61 21.25 -21.10
N PRO A 29 5.21 21.86 -22.13
CA PRO A 29 6.30 21.26 -22.92
C PRO A 29 7.62 21.11 -22.16
N ALA A 30 7.76 21.76 -21.00
CA ALA A 30 8.95 21.74 -20.16
C ALA A 30 8.96 20.63 -19.10
N ALA A 31 8.07 19.64 -19.20
CA ALA A 31 7.96 18.55 -18.21
C ALA A 31 9.29 17.82 -17.97
N PHE A 32 10.13 17.69 -19.01
CA PHE A 32 11.47 17.07 -18.97
C PHE A 32 12.60 17.99 -18.49
N LEU A 33 12.31 19.26 -18.19
CA LEU A 33 13.31 20.24 -17.76
C LEU A 33 13.39 20.37 -16.23
N ASN A 34 12.76 19.44 -15.51
CA ASN A 34 12.98 19.37 -14.07
C ASN A 34 14.41 18.87 -13.79
N ILE A 35 14.94 19.28 -12.64
CA ILE A 35 16.35 19.05 -12.26
C ILE A 35 16.69 17.55 -12.29
N LEU A 36 15.78 16.70 -11.81
CA LEU A 36 15.97 15.26 -11.80
C LEU A 36 16.15 14.72 -13.22
N ASP A 37 15.24 15.03 -14.14
CA ASP A 37 15.30 14.52 -15.51
C ASP A 37 16.56 14.96 -16.27
N VAL A 38 17.03 16.20 -16.03
CA VAL A 38 18.29 16.70 -16.59
C VAL A 38 19.49 15.92 -16.04
N GLU A 39 19.53 15.63 -14.75
CA GLU A 39 20.59 14.80 -14.17
C GLU A 39 20.59 13.38 -14.72
N LEU A 40 19.41 12.77 -14.88
CA LEU A 40 19.31 11.42 -15.44
C LEU A 40 19.76 11.40 -16.90
N LEU A 41 19.52 12.47 -17.65
CA LEU A 41 20.06 12.63 -19.00
C LEU A 41 21.59 12.69 -18.98
N LEU A 42 22.18 13.42 -18.04
CA LEU A 42 23.63 13.52 -17.91
C LEU A 42 24.26 12.17 -17.50
N ALA A 43 23.63 11.43 -16.58
CA ALA A 43 24.05 10.08 -16.21
C ALA A 43 24.00 9.13 -17.43
N THR A 44 22.92 9.19 -18.21
CA THR A 44 22.77 8.40 -19.44
C THR A 44 23.84 8.77 -20.47
N LYS A 45 24.16 10.07 -20.63
CA LYS A 45 25.25 10.53 -21.50
C LYS A 45 26.64 10.08 -21.02
N ALA A 46 26.82 9.88 -19.72
CA ALA A 46 28.05 9.33 -19.15
C ALA A 46 28.16 7.80 -19.33
N GLY A 47 27.19 7.16 -19.98
CA GLY A 47 27.20 5.72 -20.25
C GLY A 47 26.48 4.88 -19.20
N VAL A 48 25.82 5.50 -18.22
CA VAL A 48 25.10 4.80 -17.14
C VAL A 48 23.66 4.51 -17.58
N VAL A 49 23.21 3.26 -17.45
CA VAL A 49 21.80 2.91 -17.70
C VAL A 49 20.94 3.36 -16.52
N VAL A 50 19.93 4.18 -16.77
CA VAL A 50 19.01 4.66 -15.72
C VAL A 50 17.70 3.89 -15.76
N VAL A 51 17.31 3.31 -14.63
CA VAL A 51 16.05 2.60 -14.44
C VAL A 51 15.24 3.29 -13.35
N GLN A 52 13.97 3.63 -13.61
CA GLN A 52 13.14 4.36 -12.66
C GLN A 52 11.71 3.82 -12.58
N ALA A 53 11.16 3.76 -11.36
CA ALA A 53 9.76 3.40 -11.16
C ALA A 53 8.79 4.50 -11.67
N VAL A 54 7.68 4.10 -12.32
CA VAL A 54 6.66 5.03 -12.87
C VAL A 54 5.75 5.67 -11.81
N GLY A 55 5.82 5.21 -10.56
CA GLY A 55 4.98 5.68 -9.46
C GLY A 55 3.74 4.81 -9.20
N ASN A 56 3.12 5.02 -8.04
CA ASN A 56 2.00 4.22 -7.54
C ASN A 56 0.64 4.95 -7.64
N GLY A 57 0.57 6.06 -8.36
CA GLY A 57 -0.62 6.92 -8.45
C GLY A 57 -1.70 6.47 -9.44
N GLY A 58 -1.55 5.28 -10.05
CA GLY A 58 -2.56 4.70 -10.94
C GLY A 58 -3.89 4.36 -10.25
N PRO A 59 -4.91 3.88 -10.98
CA PRO A 59 -4.89 3.46 -12.39
C PRO A 59 -5.38 4.54 -13.38
N GLY A 60 -5.56 5.78 -12.92
CA GLY A 60 -6.04 6.88 -13.76
C GLY A 60 -5.14 7.14 -14.97
N SER A 61 -5.71 7.64 -16.06
CA SER A 61 -4.93 8.08 -17.22
C SER A 61 -3.93 9.17 -16.81
N SER A 62 -2.75 9.17 -17.43
CA SER A 62 -1.70 10.18 -17.18
C SER A 62 -1.19 10.21 -15.73
N SER A 63 -1.21 9.07 -15.03
CA SER A 63 -0.66 8.94 -13.66
C SER A 63 0.83 8.57 -13.61
N VAL A 64 1.48 8.41 -14.76
CA VAL A 64 2.90 8.02 -14.87
C VAL A 64 3.80 9.22 -14.54
N LEU A 65 4.75 9.01 -13.63
CA LEU A 65 5.66 10.05 -13.13
C LEU A 65 7.06 9.98 -13.75
N SER A 66 7.46 8.81 -14.26
CA SER A 66 8.70 8.61 -15.01
C SER A 66 8.36 8.41 -16.48
N PHE A 67 8.67 9.40 -17.31
CA PHE A 67 8.29 9.44 -18.74
C PHE A 67 9.42 9.96 -19.64
N SER A 68 10.61 10.21 -19.08
CA SER A 68 11.78 10.70 -19.80
C SER A 68 12.31 9.68 -20.80
N PRO A 69 12.53 10.05 -22.09
CA PRO A 69 12.95 9.10 -23.13
C PRO A 69 14.28 8.38 -22.87
N TRP A 70 15.15 8.95 -22.04
CA TRP A 70 16.44 8.40 -21.66
C TRP A 70 16.40 7.51 -20.40
N VAL A 71 15.22 7.32 -19.82
CA VAL A 71 15.03 6.51 -18.61
C VAL A 71 14.27 5.24 -18.97
N LEU A 72 14.75 4.09 -18.50
CA LEU A 72 13.96 2.86 -18.52
C LEU A 72 12.89 2.94 -17.43
N SER A 73 11.68 3.33 -17.80
CA SER A 73 10.54 3.45 -16.90
C SER A 73 9.89 2.09 -16.62
N VAL A 74 9.78 1.72 -15.34
CA VAL A 74 9.32 0.39 -14.91
C VAL A 74 7.97 0.49 -14.19
N ALA A 75 6.98 -0.25 -14.70
CA ALA A 75 5.67 -0.42 -14.08
C ALA A 75 5.65 -1.62 -13.12
N ALA A 76 4.71 -1.58 -12.15
CA ALA A 76 4.47 -2.71 -11.26
C ALA A 76 3.52 -3.72 -11.91
N SER A 77 3.83 -5.01 -11.74
CA SER A 77 2.98 -6.13 -12.16
C SER A 77 2.83 -7.13 -11.02
N THR A 78 1.97 -8.13 -11.24
CA THR A 78 1.77 -9.23 -10.28
C THR A 78 2.53 -10.47 -10.73
N THR A 79 2.95 -11.29 -9.77
CA THR A 79 3.51 -12.63 -10.03
C THR A 79 2.43 -13.70 -9.83
N ASP A 80 2.74 -14.94 -10.17
CA ASP A 80 1.91 -16.12 -9.89
C ASP A 80 1.90 -16.50 -8.40
N ARG A 81 2.85 -15.99 -7.61
CA ARG A 81 2.92 -16.20 -6.16
C ARG A 81 1.68 -15.63 -5.46
N LYS A 82 1.05 -16.45 -4.63
CA LYS A 82 -0.08 -16.07 -3.78
C LYS A 82 0.22 -16.35 -2.32
N TYR A 83 -0.21 -15.43 -1.45
CA TYR A 83 -0.17 -15.60 -0.01
C TYR A 83 -1.58 -15.84 0.48
N ASN A 84 -1.98 -17.11 0.44
CA ASN A 84 -3.30 -17.53 0.85
C ASN A 84 -3.34 -17.64 2.37
N ASN A 85 -4.35 -17.02 2.96
CA ASN A 85 -4.70 -17.19 4.36
C ASN A 85 -6.16 -17.65 4.44
N SER A 86 -6.56 -18.22 5.57
CA SER A 86 -7.96 -18.64 5.77
C SER A 86 -8.41 -18.32 7.19
N LEU A 87 -9.66 -17.91 7.33
CA LEU A 87 -10.34 -17.81 8.61
C LEU A 87 -11.23 -19.04 8.76
N VAL A 88 -11.01 -19.84 9.81
CA VAL A 88 -11.85 -20.98 10.15
C VAL A 88 -12.82 -20.55 11.24
N LEU A 89 -14.12 -20.71 10.98
CA LEU A 89 -15.18 -20.41 11.93
C LEU A 89 -15.49 -21.64 12.79
N ASP A 90 -16.09 -21.40 13.95
CA ASP A 90 -16.56 -22.47 14.84
C ASP A 90 -17.67 -23.34 14.19
N SER A 91 -18.37 -22.81 13.17
CA SER A 91 -19.29 -23.59 12.34
C SER A 91 -18.61 -24.66 11.48
N GLY A 92 -17.28 -24.64 11.37
CA GLY A 92 -16.50 -25.48 10.45
C GLY A 92 -16.33 -24.85 9.06
N ASP A 93 -16.96 -23.71 8.79
CA ASP A 93 -16.79 -23.00 7.52
C ASP A 93 -15.39 -22.37 7.43
N SER A 94 -14.78 -22.44 6.26
CA SER A 94 -13.49 -21.81 5.96
C SER A 94 -13.66 -20.69 4.95
N LEU A 95 -13.27 -19.48 5.36
CA LEU A 95 -13.26 -18.30 4.50
C LEU A 95 -11.84 -18.09 3.96
N ALA A 96 -11.69 -18.26 2.65
CA ALA A 96 -10.43 -17.99 1.96
C ALA A 96 -10.16 -16.48 1.91
N GLY A 97 -8.93 -16.10 2.22
CA GLY A 97 -8.45 -14.73 2.20
C GLY A 97 -7.00 -14.65 1.69
N SER A 98 -6.46 -13.45 1.74
CA SER A 98 -5.06 -13.20 1.42
C SER A 98 -4.43 -12.31 2.48
N GLY A 99 -3.20 -12.64 2.86
CA GLY A 99 -2.48 -11.93 3.91
C GLY A 99 -1.07 -12.47 4.11
N LEU A 100 -0.27 -11.71 4.85
CA LEU A 100 1.11 -12.06 5.22
C LEU A 100 1.25 -12.33 6.72
N SER A 101 0.14 -12.36 7.44
CA SER A 101 0.15 -12.61 8.88
C SER A 101 0.47 -14.09 9.16
N PRO A 102 1.22 -14.37 10.26
CA PRO A 102 1.38 -15.73 10.75
C PRO A 102 0.01 -16.29 11.19
N PRO A 103 -0.14 -17.60 11.39
CA PRO A 103 -1.33 -18.15 12.04
C PRO A 103 -1.52 -17.55 13.43
N THR A 104 -2.76 -17.54 13.92
CA THR A 104 -3.06 -17.13 15.30
C THR A 104 -2.33 -18.06 16.28
N GLU A 105 -1.78 -17.50 17.35
CA GLU A 105 -1.05 -18.28 18.36
C GLU A 105 -2.03 -19.10 19.22
N GLY A 106 -1.79 -20.41 19.32
CA GLY A 106 -2.61 -21.34 20.10
C GLY A 106 -3.73 -22.02 19.30
N ASP A 107 -4.37 -23.01 19.93
CA ASP A 107 -5.37 -23.88 19.29
C ASP A 107 -6.82 -23.43 19.57
N GLY A 108 -7.02 -22.19 20.00
CA GLY A 108 -8.31 -21.66 20.46
C GLY A 108 -9.05 -20.80 19.44
N PHE A 109 -10.38 -20.82 19.50
CA PHE A 109 -11.23 -19.87 18.79
C PHE A 109 -11.28 -18.52 19.53
N TYR A 110 -11.30 -17.43 18.76
CA TYR A 110 -11.46 -16.07 19.26
C TYR A 110 -12.83 -15.53 18.85
N PRO A 111 -13.56 -14.85 19.74
CA PRO A 111 -14.79 -14.17 19.36
C PRO A 111 -14.52 -13.16 18.25
N ILE A 112 -15.42 -13.08 17.27
CA ILE A 112 -15.34 -12.11 16.17
C ILE A 112 -16.34 -10.97 16.43
N THR A 113 -16.03 -9.76 15.98
CA THR A 113 -16.94 -8.60 16.05
C THR A 113 -16.76 -7.71 14.83
N ALA A 114 -17.83 -7.12 14.31
CA ALA A 114 -17.69 -6.12 13.26
C ALA A 114 -17.27 -4.78 13.87
N ALA A 115 -16.45 -4.01 13.15
CA ALA A 115 -16.02 -2.67 13.58
C ALA A 115 -17.21 -1.73 13.84
N GLU A 116 -18.30 -1.88 13.10
CA GLU A 116 -19.52 -1.08 13.27
C GLU A 116 -20.25 -1.35 14.59
N ASP A 117 -20.22 -2.58 15.09
CA ASP A 117 -20.91 -2.99 16.32
C ASP A 117 -20.22 -2.49 17.60
N ILE A 118 -18.94 -2.12 17.47
CA ILE A 118 -18.10 -1.68 18.59
C ILE A 118 -17.68 -0.21 18.46
N SER A 119 -18.25 0.50 17.48
CA SER A 119 -17.98 1.91 17.27
C SER A 119 -18.93 2.79 18.11
N ALA A 120 -18.39 3.85 18.72
CA ALA A 120 -19.18 4.84 19.43
C ALA A 120 -20.03 5.66 18.44
N SER A 121 -21.34 5.70 18.65
CA SER A 121 -22.30 6.44 17.80
C SER A 121 -22.26 7.97 18.00
N ASN A 122 -21.38 8.48 18.85
CA ASN A 122 -21.40 9.88 19.31
C ASN A 122 -20.53 10.85 18.49
N GLY A 123 -19.93 10.41 17.38
CA GLY A 123 -19.26 11.30 16.43
C GLY A 123 -20.22 11.81 15.35
N SER A 124 -20.03 13.05 14.86
CA SER A 124 -20.78 13.63 13.74
C SER A 124 -20.58 12.92 12.38
N PHE A 125 -19.93 11.76 12.38
CA PHE A 125 -19.57 10.98 11.20
C PHE A 125 -20.04 9.54 11.39
N PRO A 126 -20.56 8.87 10.34
CA PRO A 126 -20.97 7.48 10.43
C PRO A 126 -19.82 6.61 10.96
N PRO A 127 -20.11 5.56 11.75
CA PRO A 127 -19.08 4.70 12.34
C PRO A 127 -18.16 4.20 11.23
N LEU A 128 -16.89 4.57 11.34
CA LEU A 128 -15.88 4.27 10.34
C LEU A 128 -15.58 2.76 10.39
N LYS A 129 -16.22 2.00 9.48
CA LYS A 129 -16.04 0.55 9.35
C LYS A 129 -14.60 0.13 9.01
N ASN A 130 -13.74 1.09 8.68
CA ASN A 130 -12.40 0.89 8.14
C ASN A 130 -11.30 0.80 9.20
N CYS A 131 -11.62 0.87 10.50
CA CYS A 131 -10.65 0.70 11.58
C CYS A 131 -9.45 1.67 11.56
N LEU A 132 -9.57 2.81 10.88
CA LEU A 132 -8.49 3.78 10.78
C LEU A 132 -8.35 4.65 12.03
N ASN A 133 -9.45 4.86 12.76
CA ASN A 133 -9.46 5.70 13.93
C ASN A 133 -9.69 4.86 15.20
N PRO A 134 -8.67 4.70 16.07
CA PRO A 134 -8.82 3.95 17.32
C PRO A 134 -9.88 4.55 18.24
N ASP A 135 -10.00 5.87 18.25
CA ASP A 135 -10.87 6.63 19.17
C ASP A 135 -12.36 6.41 18.86
N SER A 136 -12.66 5.86 17.68
CA SER A 136 -14.02 5.49 17.31
C SER A 136 -14.49 4.22 18.02
N PHE A 137 -13.60 3.41 18.58
CA PHE A 137 -13.94 2.12 19.18
C PHE A 137 -14.18 2.21 20.69
N ILE A 138 -15.12 1.41 21.19
CA ILE A 138 -15.38 1.21 22.61
C ILE A 138 -14.41 0.11 23.10
N PRO A 139 -13.34 0.44 23.86
CA PRO A 139 -12.25 -0.50 24.11
C PRO A 139 -12.68 -1.83 24.77
N PRO A 140 -13.56 -1.84 25.79
CA PRO A 140 -14.06 -3.08 26.39
C PRO A 140 -14.78 -4.02 25.40
N MET A 141 -15.29 -3.49 24.29
CA MET A 141 -16.01 -4.29 23.30
C MET A 141 -15.08 -4.93 22.26
N ALA A 142 -13.86 -4.41 22.11
CA ALA A 142 -12.82 -4.90 21.19
C ALA A 142 -11.84 -5.87 21.85
N GLU A 143 -11.68 -5.82 23.17
CA GLU A 143 -10.68 -6.59 23.91
C GLU A 143 -10.87 -8.11 23.76
N GLY A 144 -9.79 -8.81 23.37
CA GLY A 144 -9.79 -10.27 23.20
C GLY A 144 -10.54 -10.79 21.96
N LYS A 145 -10.97 -9.90 21.05
CA LYS A 145 -11.75 -10.26 19.87
C LYS A 145 -11.02 -9.99 18.56
N LEU A 146 -11.38 -10.75 17.53
CA LEU A 146 -11.00 -10.46 16.15
C LEU A 146 -11.96 -9.42 15.56
N VAL A 147 -11.46 -8.22 15.25
CA VAL A 147 -12.26 -7.13 14.70
C VAL A 147 -12.28 -7.19 13.17
N ILE A 148 -13.46 -7.26 12.58
CA ILE A 148 -13.68 -7.25 11.13
C ILE A 148 -13.87 -5.81 10.65
N CYS A 149 -12.94 -5.38 9.80
CA CYS A 149 -12.93 -4.04 9.20
C CYS A 149 -13.38 -4.11 7.74
N SER A 150 -14.28 -3.22 7.34
CA SER A 150 -14.77 -3.09 5.96
C SER A 150 -14.27 -1.82 5.30
N TYR A 151 -13.82 -1.95 4.05
CA TYR A 151 -13.33 -0.84 3.23
C TYR A 151 -14.16 -0.76 1.95
N THR A 152 -14.54 0.44 1.55
CA THR A 152 -15.05 0.70 0.20
C THR A 152 -13.88 1.01 -0.73
N SER A 153 -14.03 0.78 -2.03
CA SER A 153 -13.00 1.01 -3.05
C SER A 153 -12.44 2.43 -3.05
N ASP A 154 -13.19 3.42 -2.58
CA ASP A 154 -12.75 4.81 -2.44
C ASP A 154 -11.72 5.00 -1.31
N SER A 155 -11.76 4.10 -0.31
CA SER A 155 -10.80 4.06 0.81
C SER A 155 -9.48 3.37 0.43
N PHE A 156 -9.35 2.82 -0.78
CA PHE A 156 -8.13 2.18 -1.25
C PHE A 156 -7.10 3.19 -1.76
N LEU A 157 -7.54 4.40 -2.11
CA LEU A 157 -6.70 5.50 -2.60
C LEU A 157 -6.13 6.35 -1.46
N THR A 158 -6.74 6.32 -0.28
CA THR A 158 -6.08 6.82 0.93
C THR A 158 -5.01 5.79 1.29
N LEU A 159 -3.75 6.16 1.05
CA LEU A 159 -2.50 5.44 1.36
C LEU A 159 -2.40 5.08 2.86
N THR A 160 -3.33 4.29 3.37
CA THR A 160 -3.36 3.87 4.75
C THR A 160 -2.52 2.61 4.81
N ASN A 161 -1.34 2.77 5.40
CA ASN A 161 -0.46 1.66 5.68
C ASN A 161 -1.23 0.66 6.55
N VAL A 162 -1.13 -0.64 6.22
CA VAL A 162 -1.64 -1.73 7.05
C VAL A 162 -1.11 -1.61 8.49
N ALA A 163 0.10 -1.04 8.68
CA ALA A 163 0.64 -0.71 9.99
C ALA A 163 -0.18 0.34 10.75
N THR A 164 -0.69 1.38 10.07
CA THR A 164 -1.55 2.40 10.68
C THR A 164 -2.85 1.79 11.16
N ILE A 165 -3.48 0.95 10.33
CA ILE A 165 -4.68 0.20 10.70
C ILE A 165 -4.37 -0.71 11.89
N ALA A 166 -3.32 -1.52 11.80
CA ALA A 166 -2.94 -2.42 12.89
C ALA A 166 -2.64 -1.67 14.19
N ASN A 167 -2.05 -0.47 14.12
CA ASN A 167 -1.78 0.36 15.28
C ASN A 167 -3.05 0.99 15.85
N ALA A 168 -3.97 1.46 15.01
CA ALA A 168 -5.27 1.96 15.43
C ALA A 168 -6.04 0.85 16.17
N VAL A 169 -6.15 -0.35 15.62
CA VAL A 169 -6.89 -1.40 16.31
C VAL A 169 -6.16 -1.91 17.57
N LYS A 170 -4.81 -1.89 17.59
CA LYS A 170 -4.03 -2.16 18.83
C LYS A 170 -4.25 -1.13 19.92
N ALA A 171 -4.43 0.13 19.54
CA ALA A 171 -4.75 1.20 20.50
C ALA A 171 -6.18 1.05 21.03
N ALA A 172 -7.10 0.52 20.21
CA ALA A 172 -8.48 0.23 20.60
C ALA A 172 -8.64 -1.05 21.43
N GLY A 173 -7.79 -2.05 21.26
CA GLY A 173 -7.81 -3.30 22.03
C GLY A 173 -6.41 -3.87 22.20
N ARG A 174 -6.02 -4.17 23.44
CA ARG A 174 -4.72 -4.79 23.73
C ARG A 174 -4.67 -6.22 23.16
N HIS A 175 -4.02 -6.36 21.98
CA HIS A 175 -3.45 -7.57 21.34
C HIS A 175 -3.96 -7.92 19.91
N ARG A 176 -3.20 -8.84 19.26
CA ARG A 176 -2.81 -9.02 17.83
C ARG A 176 -3.93 -9.16 16.77
N PHE A 177 -3.65 -8.71 15.54
CA PHE A 177 -4.60 -8.59 14.42
C PHE A 177 -4.35 -9.51 13.23
N HIS A 178 -5.45 -9.90 12.54
CA HIS A 178 -5.47 -10.40 11.16
C HIS A 178 -6.37 -9.53 10.29
N THR A 179 -5.81 -8.99 9.20
CA THR A 179 -6.58 -8.30 8.15
C THR A 179 -6.75 -9.26 6.98
N SER A 180 -7.99 -9.56 6.60
CA SER A 180 -8.29 -10.27 5.35
C SER A 180 -8.80 -9.26 4.33
N LEU A 181 -8.13 -9.18 3.18
CA LEU A 181 -8.56 -8.36 2.07
C LEU A 181 -9.32 -9.24 1.07
N GLY A 182 -10.56 -8.88 0.76
CA GLY A 182 -11.42 -9.63 -0.17
C GLY A 182 -10.87 -9.69 -1.61
N PRO A 183 -11.39 -10.61 -2.46
CA PRO A 183 -10.80 -10.89 -3.77
C PRO A 183 -11.02 -9.74 -4.76
N ARG A 184 -9.95 -9.28 -5.41
CA ARG A 184 -10.06 -8.38 -6.58
C ARG A 184 -10.45 -9.17 -7.83
N ARG A 185 -11.43 -8.63 -8.58
CA ARG A 185 -11.80 -9.09 -9.92
C ARG A 185 -10.62 -8.93 -10.87
N ARG A 186 -10.33 -9.98 -11.66
CA ARG A 186 -9.38 -9.94 -12.78
C ARG A 186 -9.93 -9.03 -13.88
N ILE A 187 -9.14 -8.04 -14.29
CA ILE A 187 -9.31 -7.37 -15.58
C ILE A 187 -8.45 -8.17 -16.58
N PRO A 188 -9.00 -8.68 -17.69
CA PRO A 188 -8.20 -9.33 -18.72
C PRO A 188 -7.31 -8.27 -19.41
N ALA A 189 -6.04 -8.60 -19.59
CA ALA A 189 -5.15 -7.85 -20.48
C ALA A 189 -5.57 -8.15 -21.93
N SER A 190 -5.78 -7.08 -22.71
CA SER A 190 -5.96 -7.11 -24.16
C SER A 190 -4.64 -7.38 -24.88
#